data_AF-A0A8S0G469-F1
#
_entry.id   AF-A0A8S0G469-F1
#
_cell.length_a   1.000
_cell.length_b   1.000
_cell.length_c   1.000
_cell.angle_alpha   90.00
_cell.angle_beta   90.00
_cell.angle_gamma   90.00
#
_symmetry.space_group_name_H-M   'P 1'
#
loop_
_entity.id
_entity.type
_entity.pdbx_description
1 polymer ?
#
loop_
_entity_poly.entity_id
_entity_poly.type
_entity_poly.pdbx_seq_one_letter_code
_entity_poly.pdbx_strand_id
1 'polypeptide(L)'
;MVEQYGRVRRFLPHLLNTVKFSSAPAGVTTLNACDYLSREFSSRRQFFDDAPTEIISRSWKRLVINKEKHITRRGYTLCFLSKLQDSLRRRDVYVTGSNRWGDPRARLLQGADWQANRIKVYRSLGHPTDPQEAIKSLGHQQS
;
A
#
# COMPACT_ATOMS: atom_id res chain seq x y z
N MET A 1 21.41 7.75 6.27
CA MET A 1 20.44 8.02 5.17
C MET A 1 21.10 8.26 3.81
N VAL A 2 22.21 9.01 3.74
CA VAL A 2 22.87 9.35 2.47
C VAL A 2 23.46 8.12 1.76
N GLU A 3 24.14 7.22 2.46
CA GLU A 3 24.74 6.01 1.86
C GLU A 3 23.71 5.01 1.31
N GLN A 4 22.55 4.90 1.95
CA GLN A 4 21.50 3.96 1.54
C GLN A 4 20.89 4.33 0.18
N TYR A 5 20.77 5.62 -0.13
CA TYR A 5 20.23 6.06 -1.42
C TYR A 5 21.09 5.61 -2.61
N GLY A 6 22.42 5.63 -2.48
CA GLY A 6 23.31 5.20 -3.55
C GLY A 6 23.13 3.72 -3.91
N ARG A 7 22.89 2.87 -2.91
CA ARG A 7 22.59 1.44 -3.11
C ARG A 7 21.19 1.25 -3.71
N VAL A 8 20.19 1.90 -3.12
CA VAL A 8 18.79 1.85 -3.57
C VAL A 8 18.65 2.26 -5.03
N ARG A 9 19.23 3.39 -5.42
CA ARG A 9 19.08 3.96 -6.76
C ARG A 9 19.51 2.99 -7.86
N ARG A 10 20.44 2.07 -7.59
CA ARG A 10 20.96 1.12 -8.59
C ARG A 10 19.97 0.01 -8.92
N PHE A 11 19.28 -0.54 -7.91
CA PHE A 11 18.38 -1.68 -8.11
C PHE A 11 16.91 -1.29 -8.21
N LEU A 12 16.52 -0.14 -7.65
CA LEU A 12 15.12 0.28 -7.58
C LEU A 12 14.42 0.35 -8.95
N PRO A 13 15.03 0.89 -10.03
CA PRO A 13 14.38 0.89 -11.35
C PRO A 13 14.05 -0.52 -11.84
N HIS A 14 14.97 -1.47 -11.67
CA HIS A 14 14.76 -2.84 -12.09
C HIS A 14 13.66 -3.51 -11.25
N LEU A 15 13.62 -3.25 -9.93
CA LEU A 15 12.58 -3.75 -9.04
C LEU A 15 11.19 -3.24 -9.45
N LEU A 16 11.04 -1.94 -9.69
CA LEU A 16 9.74 -1.34 -10.01
C LEU A 16 9.22 -1.80 -11.38
N ASN A 17 10.10 -2.08 -12.33
CA ASN A 17 9.70 -2.56 -13.67
C ASN A 17 9.45 -4.07 -13.73
N THR A 18 10.04 -4.85 -12.82
CA THR A 18 9.92 -6.32 -12.83
C THR A 18 8.79 -6.81 -11.91
N VAL A 19 8.61 -6.16 -10.76
CA VAL A 19 7.62 -6.57 -9.77
C VAL A 19 6.26 -5.96 -10.10
N LYS A 20 5.26 -6.83 -10.28
CA LYS A 20 3.87 -6.43 -10.51
C LYS A 20 3.19 -6.08 -9.19
N PHE A 21 3.29 -4.82 -8.79
CA PHE A 21 2.56 -4.29 -7.65
C PHE A 21 1.09 -4.02 -8.02
N SER A 22 0.21 -4.27 -7.06
CA SER A 22 -1.20 -3.87 -7.10
C SER A 22 -1.62 -3.41 -5.70
N SER A 23 -2.80 -2.81 -5.56
CA SER A 23 -3.23 -2.23 -4.30
C SER A 23 -4.67 -2.55 -3.93
N ALA A 24 -4.93 -2.55 -2.63
CA ALA A 24 -6.27 -2.34 -2.08
C ALA A 24 -6.59 -0.83 -2.11
N PRO A 25 -7.84 -0.41 -1.87
CA PRO A 25 -8.21 1.02 -1.89
C PRO A 25 -7.29 1.92 -1.03
N ALA A 26 -6.85 1.43 0.14
CA ALA A 26 -5.95 2.17 1.03
C ALA A 26 -4.50 2.32 0.51
N GLY A 27 -4.09 1.52 -0.49
CA GLY A 27 -2.74 1.52 -1.06
C GLY A 27 -2.59 2.29 -2.38
N VAL A 28 -3.68 2.84 -2.93
CA VAL A 28 -3.70 3.51 -4.24
C VAL A 28 -2.67 4.62 -4.33
N THR A 29 -2.55 5.46 -3.30
CA THR A 29 -1.56 6.56 -3.28
C THR A 29 -0.12 6.07 -3.37
N THR A 30 0.16 4.89 -2.79
CA THR A 30 1.49 4.27 -2.84
C THR A 30 1.76 3.66 -4.20
N LEU A 31 0.73 3.08 -4.84
CA LEU A 31 0.83 2.56 -6.19
C LEU A 31 1.05 3.68 -7.22
N ASN A 32 0.35 4.81 -7.09
CA ASN A 32 0.58 5.98 -7.96
C ASN A 32 2.02 6.48 -7.88
N ALA A 33 2.60 6.54 -6.68
CA ALA A 33 4.00 6.91 -6.50
C ALA A 33 4.97 5.87 -7.08
N CYS A 34 4.62 4.58 -7.00
CA CYS A 34 5.38 3.48 -7.64
C CYS A 34 5.41 3.66 -9.17
N ASP A 35 4.24 3.88 -9.77
CA ASP A 35 4.09 4.09 -11.22
C ASP A 35 4.83 5.34 -11.68
N TYR A 36 4.71 6.44 -10.94
CA TYR A 36 5.45 7.67 -11.20
C TYR A 36 6.97 7.40 -11.21
N LEU A 37 7.49 6.75 -10.17
CA LEU A 37 8.91 6.46 -10.05
C LEU A 37 9.40 5.51 -11.15
N SER A 38 8.62 4.50 -11.52
CA SER A 38 9.01 3.55 -12.58
C SER A 38 9.31 4.26 -13.92
N ARG A 39 8.58 5.35 -14.22
CA ARG A 39 8.74 6.17 -15.44
C ARG A 39 9.90 7.15 -15.30
N GLU A 40 9.99 7.82 -14.15
CA GLU A 40 10.97 8.89 -13.92
C GLU A 40 12.38 8.39 -13.59
N PHE A 41 12.56 7.11 -13.23
CA PHE A 41 13.87 6.61 -12.81
C PHE A 41 14.94 6.66 -13.91
N SER A 42 14.54 6.65 -15.19
CA SER A 42 15.42 6.82 -16.35
C SER A 42 16.01 8.22 -16.46
N SER A 43 15.32 9.23 -15.94
CA SER A 43 15.80 10.62 -15.91
C SER A 43 17.01 10.76 -14.97
N ARG A 44 17.90 11.72 -15.25
CA ARG A 44 19.00 12.12 -14.33
C ARG A 44 18.69 13.38 -13.52
N ARG A 45 17.47 13.92 -13.63
CA ARG A 45 17.05 15.13 -12.90
C ARG A 45 17.21 14.95 -11.38
N GLN A 46 17.66 16.01 -10.72
CA GLN A 46 17.85 16.07 -9.27
C GLN A 46 16.53 16.31 -8.52
N PHE A 47 15.56 16.91 -9.20
CA PHE A 47 14.24 17.23 -8.69
C PHE A 47 13.17 16.54 -9.52
N PHE A 48 12.01 16.34 -8.89
CA PHE A 48 10.80 15.86 -9.52
C PHE A 48 9.79 17.00 -9.57
N ASP A 49 9.19 17.21 -10.74
CA ASP A 49 8.28 18.32 -10.99
C ASP A 49 6.84 17.94 -10.58
N ASP A 50 6.35 16.78 -11.03
CA ASP A 50 4.96 16.33 -10.83
C ASP A 50 4.82 15.06 -9.96
N ALA A 51 5.67 14.92 -8.94
CA ALA A 51 5.64 13.73 -8.08
C ALA A 51 4.39 13.71 -7.17
N PRO A 52 3.66 12.57 -7.07
CA PRO A 52 2.53 12.41 -6.15
C PRO A 52 2.92 12.72 -4.70
N THR A 53 2.23 13.65 -4.05
CA THR A 53 2.64 14.17 -2.73
C THR A 53 1.90 13.53 -1.55
N GLU A 54 0.87 12.73 -1.81
CA GLU A 54 -0.01 12.10 -0.82
C GLU A 54 0.74 11.11 0.08
N ILE A 55 1.85 10.55 -0.40
CA ILE A 55 2.71 9.66 0.37
C ILE A 55 3.61 10.40 1.38
N ILE A 56 3.75 11.72 1.23
CA ILE A 56 4.68 12.54 2.02
C ILE A 56 4.02 12.90 3.37
N SER A 57 4.35 12.14 4.41
CA SER A 57 3.93 12.48 5.76
C SER A 57 4.62 13.75 6.28
N ARG A 58 4.08 14.32 7.36
CA ARG A 58 4.64 15.52 8.01
C ARG A 58 6.12 15.34 8.41
N SER A 59 6.52 14.15 8.86
CA SER A 59 7.90 13.86 9.25
C SER A 59 8.86 13.80 8.06
N TRP A 60 8.37 13.46 6.86
CA TRP A 60 9.18 13.41 5.64
C TRP A 60 9.31 14.74 4.91
N LYS A 61 8.39 15.70 5.13
CA LYS A 61 8.35 16.97 4.39
C LYS A 61 9.72 17.68 4.31
N ARG A 62 10.45 17.79 5.41
CA ARG A 62 11.76 18.47 5.46
C ARG A 62 12.87 17.75 4.68
N LEU A 63 12.74 16.44 4.48
CA LEU A 63 13.69 15.63 3.71
C LEU A 63 13.34 15.58 2.23
N VAL A 64 12.05 15.61 1.91
CA VAL A 64 11.54 15.50 0.54
C VAL A 64 11.54 16.83 -0.17
N ILE A 65 11.08 17.90 0.49
CA ILE A 65 10.88 19.23 -0.10
C ILE A 65 12.00 20.16 0.38
N ASN A 66 12.75 20.74 -0.56
CA ASN A 66 13.81 21.70 -0.23
C ASN A 66 13.24 23.10 0.11
N LYS A 67 14.12 24.04 0.47
CA LYS A 67 13.71 25.43 0.81
C LYS A 67 13.05 26.17 -0.37
N GLU A 68 13.41 25.82 -1.59
CA GLU A 68 12.86 26.36 -2.84
C GLU A 68 11.54 25.68 -3.24
N LYS A 69 10.99 24.80 -2.40
CA LYS A 69 9.78 24.00 -2.62
C LYS A 69 9.90 22.93 -3.72
N HIS A 70 11.10 22.60 -4.17
CA HIS A 70 11.34 21.49 -5.08
C HIS A 70 11.33 20.14 -4.37
N ILE A 71 10.72 19.14 -4.99
CA ILE A 71 10.74 17.75 -4.51
C ILE A 71 12.08 17.14 -4.91
N THR A 72 12.93 16.86 -3.92
CA THR A 72 14.23 16.23 -4.17
C THR A 72 14.04 14.77 -4.52
N ARG A 73 14.69 14.33 -5.60
CA ARG A 73 14.65 12.92 -6.03
C ARG A 73 15.02 11.97 -4.90
N ARG A 74 16.10 12.31 -4.18
CA ARG A 74 16.63 11.52 -3.08
C ARG A 74 15.64 11.38 -1.94
N GLY A 75 15.12 12.50 -1.45
CA GLY A 75 14.17 12.52 -0.34
C GLY A 75 12.91 11.78 -0.71
N TYR A 76 12.37 12.05 -1.90
CA TYR A 76 11.17 11.39 -2.41
C TYR A 76 11.35 9.87 -2.54
N THR A 77 12.46 9.41 -3.11
CA THR A 77 12.75 7.97 -3.24
C THR A 77 12.77 7.26 -1.89
N LEU A 78 13.42 7.85 -0.89
CA LEU A 78 13.49 7.25 0.46
C LEU A 78 12.12 7.28 1.16
N CYS A 79 11.37 8.36 0.99
CA CYS A 79 10.00 8.47 1.49
C CYS A 79 9.10 7.39 0.87
N PHE A 80 9.16 7.23 -0.46
CA PHE A 80 8.46 6.17 -1.18
C PHE A 80 8.82 4.78 -0.66
N LEU A 81 10.10 4.46 -0.48
CA LEU A 81 10.49 3.14 0.03
C LEU A 81 9.94 2.86 1.43
N SER A 82 10.00 3.86 2.31
CA SER A 82 9.41 3.74 3.65
C SER A 82 7.91 3.50 3.57
N LYS A 83 7.21 4.20 2.68
CA LYS A 83 5.77 4.05 2.48
C LYS A 83 5.42 2.70 1.87
N LEU A 84 6.14 2.26 0.84
CA LEU A 84 5.98 0.98 0.19
C LEU A 84 6.14 -0.18 1.18
N GLN A 85 7.17 -0.12 2.03
CA GLN A 85 7.39 -1.13 3.07
C GLN A 85 6.22 -1.20 4.06
N ASP A 86 5.72 -0.05 4.52
CA ASP A 86 4.57 -0.01 5.44
C ASP A 86 3.30 -0.55 4.77
N SER A 87 3.03 -0.14 3.53
CA SER A 87 1.87 -0.61 2.75
C SER A 87 1.93 -2.12 2.44
N LEU A 88 3.11 -2.68 2.16
CA LEU A 88 3.30 -4.13 2.00
C LEU A 88 3.05 -4.90 3.30
N ARG A 89 3.50 -4.33 4.43
CA ARG A 89 3.28 -4.91 5.76
C ARG A 89 1.80 -4.91 6.15
N ARG A 90 1.09 -3.82 5.84
CA ARG A 90 -0.35 -3.66 6.10
C ARG A 90 -1.25 -4.38 5.09
N ARG A 91 -0.67 -4.92 4.01
CA ARG A 91 -1.42 -5.50 2.88
C ARG A 91 -2.30 -4.50 2.12
N ASP A 92 -1.95 -3.22 2.19
CA ASP A 92 -2.55 -2.16 1.38
C ASP A 92 -2.00 -2.19 -0.05
N VAL A 93 -0.73 -2.60 -0.18
CA VAL A 93 -0.08 -2.95 -1.46
C VAL A 93 0.33 -4.41 -1.39
N TYR A 94 0.22 -5.10 -2.52
CA TYR A 94 0.57 -6.51 -2.67
C TYR A 94 1.22 -6.77 -4.03
N VAL A 95 1.83 -7.94 -4.17
CA VAL A 95 2.53 -8.40 -5.37
C VAL A 95 1.77 -9.56 -5.98
N THR A 96 1.22 -9.36 -7.18
CA THR A 96 0.45 -10.39 -7.88
C THR A 96 1.30 -11.64 -8.11
N GLY A 97 0.78 -12.81 -7.78
CA GLY A 97 1.48 -14.09 -7.90
C GLY A 97 2.51 -14.38 -6.79
N SER A 98 2.69 -13.49 -5.81
CA SER A 98 3.56 -13.76 -4.66
C SER A 98 2.84 -14.57 -3.58
N ASN A 99 3.50 -15.60 -3.03
CA ASN A 99 2.94 -16.34 -1.89
C ASN A 99 3.01 -15.51 -0.58
N ARG A 100 4.13 -14.84 -0.32
CA ARG A 100 4.34 -14.08 0.93
C ARG A 100 3.71 -12.68 0.91
N TRP A 101 3.70 -12.04 -0.26
CA TRP A 101 3.27 -10.66 -0.45
C TRP A 101 2.05 -10.53 -1.37
N GLY A 102 1.36 -11.63 -1.68
CA GLY A 102 0.16 -11.64 -2.52
C GLY A 102 -1.05 -10.97 -1.88
N ASP A 103 -2.11 -10.80 -2.67
CA ASP A 103 -3.37 -10.27 -2.18
C ASP A 103 -3.94 -11.21 -1.11
N PRO A 104 -4.07 -10.77 0.16
CA PRO A 104 -4.69 -11.62 1.19
C PRO A 104 -6.15 -11.94 0.87
N ARG A 105 -6.83 -11.11 0.06
CA ARG A 105 -8.25 -11.29 -0.28
C ARG A 105 -8.48 -12.38 -1.31
N ALA A 106 -7.44 -12.74 -2.08
CA ALA A 106 -7.53 -13.80 -3.10
C ALA A 106 -7.85 -15.19 -2.51
N ARG A 107 -7.69 -15.37 -1.19
CA ARG A 107 -8.02 -16.63 -0.48
C ARG A 107 -9.34 -16.56 0.28
N LEU A 108 -10.06 -15.44 0.22
CA LEU A 108 -11.35 -15.31 0.89
C LEU A 108 -12.44 -15.99 0.05
N LEU A 109 -13.43 -16.56 0.73
CA LEU A 109 -14.64 -17.03 0.07
C LEU A 109 -15.37 -15.84 -0.55
N GLN A 110 -15.79 -15.98 -1.80
CA GLN A 110 -16.49 -14.95 -2.57
C GLN A 110 -17.70 -15.55 -3.27
N GLY A 111 -18.65 -14.70 -3.66
CA GLY A 111 -19.79 -15.10 -4.50
C GLY A 111 -20.56 -16.31 -3.97
N ALA A 112 -20.76 -17.31 -4.83
CA ALA A 112 -21.49 -18.53 -4.50
C ALA A 112 -20.86 -19.32 -3.35
N ASP A 113 -19.53 -19.43 -3.31
CA ASP A 113 -18.82 -20.15 -2.25
C ASP A 113 -19.03 -19.50 -0.89
N TRP A 114 -19.04 -18.17 -0.82
CA TRP A 114 -19.40 -17.46 0.40
C TRP A 114 -20.85 -17.73 0.80
N GLN A 115 -21.80 -17.63 -0.14
CA GLN A 115 -23.22 -17.85 0.16
C GLN A 115 -23.48 -19.27 0.68
N ALA A 116 -22.82 -20.28 0.12
CA ALA A 116 -22.93 -21.67 0.54
C ALA A 116 -22.36 -21.91 1.95
N ASN A 117 -21.32 -21.17 2.35
CA ASN A 117 -20.59 -21.42 3.60
C ASN A 117 -20.92 -20.44 4.74
N ARG A 118 -21.59 -19.30 4.46
CA ARG A 118 -21.82 -18.22 5.44
C ARG A 118 -22.44 -18.69 6.76
N ILE A 119 -23.43 -19.60 6.70
CA ILE A 119 -24.11 -20.10 7.91
C ILE A 119 -23.15 -20.89 8.79
N LYS A 120 -22.31 -21.74 8.19
CA LYS A 120 -21.29 -22.52 8.90
C LYS A 120 -20.25 -21.59 9.54
N VAL A 121 -19.83 -20.57 8.80
CA VAL A 121 -18.88 -19.56 9.29
C VAL A 121 -19.48 -18.79 10.47
N TYR A 122 -20.71 -18.28 10.37
CA TYR A 122 -21.37 -17.57 11.47
C TYR A 122 -21.46 -18.41 12.73
N ARG A 123 -21.92 -19.66 12.62
CA ARG A 123 -21.98 -20.58 13.76
C ARG A 123 -20.60 -20.82 14.39
N SER A 124 -19.56 -21.00 13.58
CA SER A 124 -18.19 -21.22 14.08
C SER A 124 -17.60 -19.99 14.78
N LEU A 125 -18.01 -18.79 14.38
CA LEU A 125 -17.59 -17.52 14.98
C LEU A 125 -18.50 -17.10 16.15
N GLY A 126 -19.55 -17.87 16.47
CA GLY A 126 -20.53 -17.51 17.50
C GLY A 126 -21.41 -16.31 17.12
N HIS A 127 -21.53 -16.00 15.82
CA HIS A 127 -22.34 -14.90 15.34
C HIS A 127 -23.77 -15.34 14.99
N PRO A 128 -24.78 -14.48 15.22
CA PRO A 128 -26.14 -14.71 14.76
C PRO A 128 -26.19 -14.89 13.24
N THR A 129 -27.06 -15.77 12.76
CA THR A 129 -27.25 -15.98 11.32
C THR A 129 -28.16 -14.91 10.69
N ASP A 130 -28.96 -14.22 11.50
CA ASP A 130 -29.75 -13.06 11.10
C ASP A 130 -28.93 -11.76 11.24
N PRO A 131 -28.69 -11.01 10.15
CA PRO A 131 -28.03 -9.71 10.20
C PRO A 131 -28.69 -8.71 11.14
N GLN A 132 -30.01 -8.71 11.28
CA GLN A 132 -30.73 -7.75 12.15
C GLN A 132 -30.45 -8.01 13.63
N GLU A 133 -30.38 -9.27 14.02
CA GLU A 133 -30.02 -9.69 15.37
C GLU A 133 -28.57 -9.32 15.69
N ALA A 134 -27.66 -9.54 14.74
CA ALA A 134 -26.26 -9.13 14.87
C ALA A 134 -26.13 -7.61 15.07
N ILE A 135 -26.83 -6.79 14.28
CA ILE A 135 -26.79 -5.32 14.41
C ILE A 135 -27.32 -4.86 15.78
N LYS A 136 -28.44 -5.43 16.25
CA LYS A 136 -28.98 -5.13 17.59
C LYS A 136 -27.99 -5.45 18.69
N SER A 137 -27.33 -6.62 18.63
CA SER A 137 -26.35 -7.04 19.64
C SER A 137 -25.15 -6.08 19.76
N LEU A 138 -24.72 -5.48 18.64
CA LEU A 138 -23.63 -4.49 18.64
C LEU A 138 -24.04 -3.17 19.29
N GLY A 139 -25.30 -2.75 19.14
CA GLY A 139 -25.86 -1.57 19.81
C GLY A 139 -25.88 -1.70 21.34
N HIS A 140 -26.03 -2.92 21.86
CA HIS A 140 -26.01 -3.19 23.31
C HIS A 140 -24.60 -3.28 23.91
N GLN A 141 -23.54 -3.46 23.12
CA GLN A 141 -22.14 -3.53 23.61
C GLN A 141 -21.46 -2.16 23.77
N GLN A 142 -22.09 -1.07 23.30
CA GLN A 142 -21.56 0.30 23.42
C GLN A 142 -22.23 1.12 24.55
N SER A 143 -22.99 0.46 25.44
CA SER A 143 -23.61 1.08 26.62
C SER A 143 -22.85 0.73 27.89
#